data_AF-A0A953K5N1-F1
#
_entry.id   AF-A0A953K5N1-F1
#
_cell.length_a   1.000
_cell.length_b   1.000
_cell.length_c   1.000
_cell.angle_alpha   90.00
_cell.angle_beta   90.00
_cell.angle_gamma   90.00
#
_symmetry.space_group_name_H-M   'P 1'
#
loop_
_entity.id
_entity.type
_entity.pdbx_description
1 polymer ?
#
loop_
_entity_poly.entity_id
_entity_poly.type
_entity_poly.pdbx_seq_one_letter_code
_entity_poly.pdbx_strand_id
1 'polypeptide(L)' 'MRYPPLSAATYREHRARYRQAMEKGGLAIFHSNDIMPTSADGTMPFKQASDIFYLSGIDQEET' A
#
# COMPACT_ATOMS: atom_id res chain seq x y z
N MET A 1 9.68 -8.69 -7.25
CA MET A 1 9.63 -7.23 -7.08
C MET A 1 10.81 -6.61 -7.80
N ARG A 2 10.64 -5.49 -8.49
CA ARG A 2 11.74 -4.76 -9.18
C ARG A 2 12.78 -4.19 -8.21
N TYR A 3 12.56 -4.29 -6.90
CA TYR A 3 13.37 -3.72 -5.83
C TYR A 3 13.45 -4.71 -4.65
N PRO A 4 14.57 -4.73 -3.90
CA PRO A 4 14.63 -5.43 -2.63
C PRO A 4 13.66 -4.77 -1.63
N PRO A 5 12.84 -5.57 -0.91
CA PRO A 5 11.92 -5.01 0.08
C PRO A 5 12.71 -4.36 1.22
N LEU A 6 12.17 -3.26 1.76
CA LEU A 6 12.70 -2.65 2.98
C LEU A 6 12.54 -3.62 4.16
N SER A 7 13.32 -3.38 5.22
CA SER A 7 13.22 -4.17 6.43
C SER A 7 11.83 -4.02 7.08
N ALA A 8 11.37 -5.05 7.78
CA ALA A 8 10.14 -4.98 8.56
C ALA A 8 10.17 -3.85 9.63
N ALA A 9 11.35 -3.49 10.12
CA ALA A 9 11.54 -2.40 11.06
C ALA A 9 11.18 -1.04 10.44
N THR A 10 11.57 -0.81 9.19
CA THR A 10 11.27 0.43 8.44
C THR A 10 9.75 0.64 8.32
N TYR A 11 9.00 -0.40 7.95
CA TYR A 11 7.54 -0.30 7.85
C TYR A 11 6.85 -0.11 9.21
N ARG A 12 7.40 -0.69 10.30
CA ARG A 12 6.92 -0.41 11.67
C ARG A 12 7.12 1.05 12.04
N GLU A 13 8.26 1.64 11.67
CA GLU A 13 8.54 3.05 11.90
C GLU A 13 7.59 3.96 11.12
N HIS A 14 7.33 3.66 9.84
CA HIS A 14 6.38 4.43 9.02
C HIS A 14 4.99 4.45 9.65
N ARG A 15 4.49 3.28 10.09
CA ARG A 15 3.20 3.20 10.79
C ARG A 15 3.20 3.91 12.15
N ALA A 16 4.31 3.89 12.88
CA ALA A 16 4.44 4.62 14.13
C ALA A 16 4.36 6.14 13.92
N ARG A 17 5.04 6.67 12.89
CA ARG A 17 4.95 8.08 12.48
C ARG A 17 3.53 8.46 12.07
N TYR A 18 2.88 7.62 11.26
CA TYR A 18 1.48 7.84 10.87
C TYR A 18 0.55 7.89 12.09
N ARG A 19 0.68 6.91 13.01
CA ARG A 19 -0.11 6.86 14.25
C ARG A 19 0.07 8.11 15.13
N GLN A 20 1.27 8.71 15.17
CA GLN A 20 1.52 9.93 15.95
C GLN A 20 0.75 11.15 15.42
N ALA A 21 0.43 11.16 14.11
CA ALA A 21 -0.36 12.22 13.48
C ALA A 21 -1.88 11.96 13.56
N MET A 22 -2.31 10.77 14.01
CA MET A 22 -3.72 10.43 14.13
C MET A 22 -4.33 10.98 15.43
N GLU A 23 -5.62 11.29 15.35
CA GLU A 23 -6.42 11.60 16.54
C GLU A 23 -6.57 10.38 17.46
N LYS A 24 -6.67 10.62 18.77
CA LYS A 24 -6.86 9.56 19.75
C LYS A 24 -8.18 8.84 19.50
N GLY A 25 -8.12 7.51 19.37
CA GLY A 25 -9.28 6.67 19.10
C GLY A 25 -9.66 6.59 17.61
N GLY A 26 -8.91 7.23 16.71
CA GLY A 26 -9.14 7.14 15.27
C GLY A 26 -8.77 5.76 14.70
N LEU A 27 -9.47 5.35 13.65
CA LEU A 27 -9.20 4.16 12.85
C LEU A 27 -8.87 4.59 11.41
N ALA A 28 -7.77 4.09 10.87
CA ALA A 28 -7.40 4.30 9.47
C ALA A 28 -7.55 2.98 8.72
N ILE A 29 -8.24 3.03 7.58
CA ILE A 29 -8.46 1.90 6.68
C ILE A 29 -7.92 2.30 5.31
N PHE A 30 -7.06 1.46 4.74
CA PHE A 30 -6.45 1.66 3.44
C PHE A 30 -6.90 0.52 2.51
N HIS A 31 -7.19 0.84 1.25
CA HIS A 31 -7.65 -0.12 0.25
C HIS A 31 -6.62 -0.24 -0.87
N SER A 32 -6.39 -1.47 -1.34
CA SER A 32 -5.56 -1.69 -2.52
C SER A 32 -6.18 -1.01 -3.74
N ASN A 33 -5.36 -0.64 -4.71
CA ASN A 33 -5.88 -0.24 -6.01
C ASN A 33 -6.50 -1.45 -6.73
N ASP A 34 -7.43 -1.17 -7.64
CA ASP A 34 -7.93 -2.13 -8.61
C ASP A 34 -6.99 -2.25 -9.81
N ILE A 35 -7.14 -3.34 -10.57
CA ILE A 35 -6.53 -3.46 -11.90
C ILE A 35 -7.35 -2.65 -12.90
N MET A 36 -6.74 -1.61 -13.47
CA MET A 36 -7.42 -0.73 -14.42
C MET A 36 -7.52 -1.38 -15.82
N PRO A 37 -8.64 -1.22 -16.54
CA PRO A 37 -8.78 -1.73 -17.90
C PRO A 37 -8.00 -0.88 -18.93
N THR A 38 -7.61 -1.49 -20.05
CA THR A 38 -7.09 -0.76 -21.23
C THR A 38 -8.12 -0.76 -22.37
N SER A 39 -8.39 -1.92 -22.98
CA SER A 39 -9.36 -2.08 -24.07
C SER A 39 -9.84 -3.52 -24.18
N ALA A 40 -11.14 -3.74 -24.44
CA ALA A 40 -11.77 -5.07 -24.50
C ALA A 40 -11.40 -5.92 -23.26
N ASP A 41 -10.70 -7.04 -23.45
CA ASP A 41 -10.25 -7.94 -22.38
C ASP A 41 -8.87 -7.56 -21.80
N GLY A 42 -8.30 -6.43 -22.22
CA GLY A 42 -6.97 -5.97 -21.82
C GLY A 42 -6.98 -5.20 -20.51
N THR A 43 -5.94 -5.39 -19.70
CA THR A 43 -5.72 -4.71 -18.42
C THR A 43 -4.39 -3.98 -18.39
N MET A 44 -4.32 -2.91 -17.59
CA MET A 44 -3.08 -2.22 -17.25
C MET A 44 -2.30 -3.07 -16.25
N PRO A 45 -0.96 -2.98 -16.22
CA PRO A 45 -0.17 -3.57 -15.15
C PRO A 45 -0.64 -3.03 -13.79
N PHE A 46 -0.78 -3.92 -12.82
CA PHE A 46 -1.14 -3.55 -11.45
C PHE A 46 -0.16 -2.52 -10.88
N LYS A 47 -0.71 -1.52 -10.19
CA LYS A 47 0.05 -0.52 -9.45
C LYS A 47 -0.62 -0.28 -8.12
N GLN A 48 0.01 -0.74 -7.04
CA GLN A 48 -0.48 -0.54 -5.68
C GLN A 48 -0.57 0.95 -5.31
N ALA A 49 -1.52 1.26 -4.43
CA ALA A 49 -1.68 2.55 -3.80
C ALA A 49 -0.39 2.92 -3.03
N SER A 50 0.11 4.14 -3.25
CA SER A 50 1.45 4.54 -2.77
C SER A 50 1.53 4.66 -1.24
N ASP A 51 0.42 4.95 -0.61
CA ASP A 51 0.23 4.96 0.84
C ASP A 51 0.34 3.56 1.46
N ILE A 52 -0.35 2.56 0.90
CA ILE A 52 -0.23 1.15 1.34
C ILE A 52 1.19 0.67 1.15
N PHE A 53 1.76 0.93 -0.03
CA PHE A 53 3.13 0.53 -0.32
C PHE A 53 4.13 1.17 0.66
N TYR A 54 3.97 2.46 0.96
CA TYR A 54 4.80 3.15 1.95
C TYR A 54 4.66 2.56 3.36
N LEU A 55 3.45 2.22 3.80
CA LEU A 55 3.18 1.77 5.17
C LEU A 55 3.47 0.28 5.40
N SER A 56 3.45 -0.54 4.34
CA SER A 56 3.49 -2.01 4.47
C SER A 56 4.46 -2.71 3.53
N GLY A 57 4.83 -2.09 2.40
CA GLY A 57 5.61 -2.75 1.35
C GLY A 57 4.85 -3.84 0.59
N ILE A 58 3.54 -3.98 0.82
CA ILE A 58 2.68 -4.91 0.09
C ILE A 58 2.50 -4.36 -1.33
N ASP A 59 2.68 -5.22 -2.33
CA ASP A 59 2.57 -4.92 -3.77
C ASP A 59 1.72 -6.01 -4.46
N GLN A 60 0.69 -6.49 -3.75
CA GLN A 60 -0.26 -7.48 -4.22
C GLN A 60 -1.65 -6.83 -4.35
N GLU A 61 -2.44 -7.35 -5.28
CA GLU A 61 -3.88 -7.02 -5.42
C GLU A 61 -4.71 -7.69 -4.31
N GLU A 62 -6.04 -7.49 -4.30
CA GLU A 62 -6.95 -8.09 -3.31
C GLU A 62 -6.72 -9.60 -3.16
N THR A 63 -6.28 -10.01 -1.97
CA THR A 63 -6.10 -11.42 -1.56
C THR A 63 -6.67 -11.64 -0.17
#